data_AF-A0A7Y5TFH1-F1
#
_entry.id   AF-A0A7Y5TFH1-F1
#
_cell.length_a   1.000
_cell.length_b   1.000
_cell.length_c   1.000
_cell.angle_alpha   90.00
_cell.angle_beta   90.00
_cell.angle_gamma   90.00
#
_symmetry.space_group_name_H-M   'P 1'
#
loop_
_entity.id
_entity.type
_entity.pdbx_description
1 polymer ?
#
loop_
_entity_poly.entity_id
_entity_poly.type
_entity_poly.pdbx_seq_one_letter_code
_entity_poly.pdbx_strand_id
1 'polypeptide(L)'
;MTAPTTDAFDLPAHLSHKSDPALVAADAEHFAAIARSLDRTVTELAERLDTVRRARAGHGQTALERDQEVHRLTARLRALRRYGIDLTLGRMVAQGDSGASEPVYVGRFGLTDEDGRRLLVDWRSPAAEPFFGATHGNPMGLANRRRYRWTHGRVSDYWDEVFVDDGIDHHAALDDQSAFIASLGANRSARMRDVLGTIQADQDAIVRAGSRGPLVVDGGPGTGKTVVALHRTAYLLYSDPRLGHRRGGVLFVGPHEPYLAYVSDVLPSLGEEGVQTCTLRDLVPEGATAPEEADPEVAGLKASVALVRAIDPAVALYEEPPTERFEVSTPWDDVVLGPDDWAAAFEAPSPGTPHNEARDVIWDELVSIVVDRHDLDPDDEEATPDMVRVAVERDRDLRAALHRAWPMLEATDLVGDLWTVPAYLRRC
;
A
#
# COMPACT_ATOMS: atom_id res chain seq x y z
N MET A 1 6.53 51.33 -17.68
CA MET A 1 5.89 50.54 -16.61
C MET A 1 6.49 49.16 -16.68
N THR A 2 7.50 48.90 -15.85
CA THR A 2 8.21 47.63 -15.74
C THR A 2 7.28 46.61 -15.09
N ALA A 3 6.92 45.55 -15.82
CA ALA A 3 6.14 44.44 -15.29
C ALA A 3 6.91 43.79 -14.13
N PRO A 4 6.24 43.35 -13.06
CA PRO A 4 6.91 42.66 -11.97
C PRO A 4 7.35 41.28 -12.50
N THR A 5 8.61 41.14 -12.86
CA THR A 5 9.25 39.83 -12.98
C THR A 5 9.24 39.24 -11.58
N THR A 6 8.32 38.31 -11.33
CA THR A 6 8.39 37.41 -10.19
C THR A 6 9.75 36.73 -10.27
N ASP A 7 10.65 37.06 -9.34
CA ASP A 7 12.05 36.63 -9.31
C ASP A 7 12.14 35.13 -8.99
N ALA A 8 11.74 34.31 -9.96
CA ALA A 8 11.65 32.86 -9.80
C ALA A 8 13.04 32.18 -9.86
N PHE A 9 14.08 32.89 -10.30
CA PHE A 9 15.43 32.39 -10.48
C PHE A 9 16.41 33.17 -9.57
N ASP A 10 17.03 32.47 -8.63
CA ASP A 10 18.04 33.02 -7.71
C ASP A 10 19.34 32.25 -7.89
N LEU A 11 19.94 32.45 -9.07
CA LEU A 11 21.15 31.77 -9.48
C LEU A 11 22.37 32.42 -8.82
N PRO A 12 23.27 31.63 -8.18
CA PRO A 12 24.48 32.16 -7.56
C PRO A 12 25.40 32.79 -8.62
N ALA A 13 26.27 33.72 -8.21
CA ALA A 13 27.09 34.52 -9.14
C ALA A 13 27.90 33.71 -10.17
N HIS A 14 28.37 32.52 -9.79
CA HIS A 14 29.12 31.62 -10.68
C HIS A 14 28.25 31.00 -11.80
N LEU A 15 26.92 31.04 -11.67
CA LEU A 15 25.93 30.59 -12.66
C LEU A 15 25.21 31.77 -13.34
N SER A 16 25.74 32.99 -13.25
CA SER A 16 25.10 34.18 -13.85
C SER A 16 24.89 34.10 -15.36
N HIS A 17 25.69 33.32 -16.08
CA HIS A 17 25.47 33.04 -17.51
C HIS A 17 24.14 32.27 -17.77
N LYS A 18 23.66 31.49 -16.79
CA LYS A 18 22.38 30.76 -16.87
C LYS A 18 21.16 31.67 -16.64
N SER A 19 21.34 32.90 -16.17
CA SER A 19 20.25 33.85 -15.89
C SER A 19 19.88 34.75 -17.08
N ASP A 20 20.38 34.45 -18.29
CA ASP A 20 20.01 35.18 -19.50
C ASP A 20 18.47 35.13 -19.70
N PRO A 21 17.79 36.27 -19.88
CA PRO A 21 16.35 36.31 -20.16
C PRO A 21 15.92 35.39 -21.31
N ALA A 22 16.76 35.18 -22.33
CA ALA A 22 16.46 34.25 -23.42
C ALA A 22 16.32 32.79 -22.96
N LEU A 23 16.96 32.42 -21.85
CA LEU A 23 16.94 31.08 -21.28
C LEU A 23 15.83 30.88 -20.23
N VAL A 24 15.45 31.94 -19.51
CA VAL A 24 14.60 31.81 -18.31
C VAL A 24 13.25 32.54 -18.39
N ALA A 25 13.06 33.49 -19.32
CA ALA A 25 11.85 34.31 -19.35
C ALA A 25 10.57 33.50 -19.57
N ALA A 26 10.60 32.52 -20.49
CA ALA A 26 9.45 31.65 -20.74
C ALA A 26 9.09 30.79 -19.52
N ASP A 27 10.09 30.24 -18.83
CA ASP A 27 9.89 29.48 -17.60
C ASP A 27 9.33 30.38 -16.49
N ALA A 28 9.84 31.62 -16.35
CA ALA A 28 9.37 32.58 -15.36
C ALA A 28 7.90 33.00 -15.59
N GLU A 29 7.51 33.22 -16.84
CA GLU A 29 6.11 33.50 -17.21
C GLU A 29 5.20 32.31 -16.87
N HIS A 30 5.63 31.09 -17.18
CA HIS A 30 4.90 29.87 -16.86
C HIS A 30 4.78 29.65 -15.35
N PHE A 31 5.85 29.89 -14.59
CA PHE A 31 5.83 29.82 -13.12
C PHE A 31 4.87 30.87 -12.52
N ALA A 32 4.76 32.05 -13.10
CA ALA A 32 3.78 33.05 -12.67
C ALA A 32 2.34 32.55 -12.92
N ALA A 33 2.07 31.83 -14.02
CA ALA A 33 0.78 31.20 -14.26
C ALA A 33 0.49 30.08 -13.25
N ILE A 34 1.48 29.23 -12.95
CA ILE A 34 1.39 28.19 -11.92
C ILE A 34 1.07 28.81 -10.55
N ALA A 35 1.77 29.87 -10.16
CA ALA A 35 1.54 30.55 -8.88
C ALA A 35 0.09 31.04 -8.76
N ARG A 36 -0.42 31.76 -9.77
CA ARG A 36 -1.82 32.24 -9.80
C ARG A 36 -2.81 31.09 -9.69
N SER A 37 -2.59 30.02 -10.46
CA SER A 37 -3.50 28.87 -10.45
C SER A 37 -3.43 28.08 -9.14
N LEU A 38 -2.26 27.97 -8.52
CA LEU A 38 -2.08 27.33 -7.22
C LEU A 38 -2.79 28.11 -6.12
N ASP A 39 -2.62 29.43 -6.07
CA ASP A 39 -3.29 30.31 -5.09
C ASP A 39 -4.81 30.21 -5.20
N ARG A 40 -5.33 30.23 -6.43
CA ARG A 40 -6.75 30.00 -6.71
C ARG A 40 -7.22 28.63 -6.20
N THR A 41 -6.52 27.56 -6.56
CA THR A 41 -6.85 26.19 -6.15
C THR A 41 -6.85 26.04 -4.63
N VAL A 42 -5.84 26.61 -3.95
CA VAL A 42 -5.73 26.60 -2.49
C VAL A 42 -6.89 27.36 -1.84
N THR A 43 -7.31 28.49 -2.42
CA THR A 43 -8.44 29.29 -1.94
C THR A 43 -9.75 28.52 -2.09
N GLU A 44 -10.03 27.98 -3.27
CA GLU A 44 -11.24 27.19 -3.54
C GLU A 44 -11.35 25.95 -2.62
N LEU A 45 -10.25 25.22 -2.43
CA LEU A 45 -10.22 24.06 -1.53
C LEU A 45 -10.40 24.46 -0.06
N ALA A 46 -9.86 25.60 0.37
CA ALA A 46 -10.04 26.11 1.72
C ALA A 46 -11.50 26.52 1.97
N GLU A 47 -12.13 27.21 1.03
CA GLU A 47 -13.56 27.58 1.10
C GLU A 47 -14.46 26.34 1.09
N ARG A 48 -14.13 25.34 0.29
CA ARG A 48 -14.85 24.06 0.26
C ARG A 48 -14.71 23.33 1.60
N LEU A 49 -13.51 23.25 2.16
CA LEU A 49 -13.25 22.64 3.47
C LEU A 49 -14.06 23.34 4.57
N ASP A 50 -14.08 24.67 4.57
CA ASP A 50 -14.88 25.47 5.51
C ASP A 50 -16.37 25.18 5.37
N THR A 51 -16.86 25.06 4.13
CA THR A 51 -18.26 24.72 3.85
C THR A 51 -18.61 23.33 4.40
N VAL A 52 -17.77 22.32 4.15
CA VAL A 52 -17.99 20.95 4.64
C VAL A 52 -17.92 20.89 6.17
N ARG A 53 -17.00 21.63 6.80
CA ARG A 53 -16.88 21.72 8.27
C ARG A 53 -18.08 22.38 8.93
N ARG A 54 -18.69 23.39 8.29
CA ARG A 54 -19.88 24.09 8.80
C ARG A 54 -21.18 23.33 8.54
N ALA A 55 -21.18 22.37 7.61
CA ALA A 55 -22.33 21.50 7.38
C ALA A 55 -22.65 20.68 8.64
N ARG A 56 -23.94 20.59 9.00
CA ARG A 56 -24.38 19.78 10.15
C ARG A 56 -23.97 18.33 9.95
N ALA A 57 -23.33 17.72 10.96
CA ALA A 57 -23.18 16.27 11.00
C ALA A 57 -24.56 15.63 11.02
N GLY A 58 -24.91 14.85 10.00
CA GLY A 58 -26.02 13.92 10.10
C GLY A 58 -25.67 12.75 11.04
N HIS A 59 -26.50 11.72 11.07
CA HIS A 59 -26.20 10.48 11.80
C HIS A 59 -25.72 9.38 10.84
N GLY A 60 -24.95 8.43 11.37
CA GLY A 60 -24.47 7.26 10.65
C GLY A 60 -23.57 7.60 9.46
N GLN A 61 -23.89 7.07 8.29
CA GLN A 61 -23.08 7.16 7.08
C GLN A 61 -22.76 8.60 6.64
N THR A 62 -23.71 9.52 6.79
CA THR A 62 -23.50 10.94 6.42
C THR A 62 -22.43 11.66 7.26
N ALA A 63 -22.26 11.26 8.53
CA ALA A 63 -21.19 11.79 9.38
C ALA A 63 -19.82 11.25 8.93
N LEU A 64 -19.75 9.94 8.64
CA LEU A 64 -18.54 9.30 8.15
C LEU A 64 -18.07 9.89 6.80
N GLU A 65 -18.98 10.06 5.84
CA GLU A 65 -18.67 10.65 4.53
C GLU A 65 -18.17 12.10 4.67
N ARG A 66 -18.78 12.88 5.57
CA ARG A 66 -18.31 14.24 5.86
C ARG A 66 -16.90 14.21 6.46
N ASP A 67 -16.65 13.36 7.44
CA ASP A 67 -15.35 13.30 8.12
C ASP A 67 -14.24 12.83 7.17
N GLN A 68 -14.53 11.86 6.30
CA GLN A 68 -13.64 11.43 5.20
C GLN A 68 -13.36 12.58 4.24
N GLU A 69 -14.39 13.35 3.85
CA GLU A 69 -14.20 14.51 2.95
C GLU A 69 -13.39 15.63 3.62
N VAL A 70 -13.62 15.92 4.90
CA VAL A 70 -12.83 16.87 5.68
C VAL A 70 -11.37 16.44 5.73
N HIS A 71 -11.12 15.15 5.98
CA HIS A 71 -9.76 14.59 6.01
C HIS A 71 -9.07 14.78 4.66
N ARG A 72 -9.71 14.32 3.57
CA ARG A 72 -9.24 14.42 2.18
C ARG A 72 -8.88 15.85 1.77
N LEU A 73 -9.80 16.78 2.01
CA LEU A 73 -9.59 18.20 1.70
C LEU A 73 -8.45 18.79 2.54
N THR A 74 -8.38 18.43 3.83
CA THR A 74 -7.32 18.90 4.73
C THR A 74 -5.94 18.42 4.27
N ALA A 75 -5.81 17.14 3.91
CA ALA A 75 -4.55 16.58 3.42
C ALA A 75 -4.15 17.19 2.08
N ARG A 76 -5.09 17.30 1.12
CA ARG A 76 -4.81 17.94 -0.17
C ARG A 76 -4.35 19.38 -0.01
N LEU A 77 -5.01 20.15 0.86
CA LEU A 77 -4.64 21.53 1.16
C LEU A 77 -3.27 21.62 1.83
N ARG A 78 -2.96 20.73 2.77
CA ARG A 78 -1.64 20.64 3.41
C ARG A 78 -0.54 20.31 2.40
N ALA A 79 -0.81 19.41 1.46
CA ALA A 79 0.11 19.03 0.40
C ALA A 79 0.36 20.21 -0.56
N LEU A 80 -0.69 20.89 -1.01
CA LEU A 80 -0.55 22.05 -1.90
C LEU A 80 0.11 23.25 -1.19
N ARG A 81 -0.23 23.56 0.06
CA ARG A 81 0.39 24.68 0.81
C ARG A 81 1.85 24.42 1.22
N ARG A 82 2.27 23.16 1.23
CA ARG A 82 3.68 22.81 1.51
C ARG A 82 4.60 23.26 0.37
N TYR A 83 4.09 23.35 -0.85
CA TYR A 83 4.84 23.74 -2.04
C TYR A 83 4.27 25.04 -2.63
N GLY A 84 5.12 25.90 -3.15
CA GLY A 84 4.75 26.98 -4.07
C GLY A 84 5.02 26.53 -5.51
N ILE A 85 5.63 27.40 -6.31
CA ILE A 85 6.08 27.07 -7.67
C ILE A 85 7.14 25.94 -7.72
N ASP A 86 7.78 25.64 -6.58
CA ASP A 86 8.69 24.50 -6.37
C ASP A 86 8.00 23.12 -6.44
N LEU A 87 6.68 23.11 -6.65
CA LEU A 87 5.97 21.91 -7.07
C LEU A 87 6.39 21.44 -8.48
N THR A 88 7.04 22.30 -9.27
CA THR A 88 7.53 22.01 -10.62
C THR A 88 8.90 21.33 -10.56
N LEU A 89 9.02 20.12 -11.09
CA LEU A 89 10.29 19.37 -11.08
C LEU A 89 11.17 19.75 -12.27
N GLY A 90 10.54 20.03 -13.40
CA GLY A 90 11.22 20.25 -14.66
C GLY A 90 10.26 20.43 -15.82
N ARG A 91 10.80 20.52 -17.03
CA ARG A 91 10.04 20.48 -18.28
C ARG A 91 10.71 19.55 -19.27
N MET A 92 9.94 19.06 -20.23
CA MET A 92 10.42 18.27 -21.35
C MET A 92 9.76 18.71 -22.64
N VAL A 93 10.47 18.55 -23.74
CA VAL A 93 9.99 18.88 -25.08
C VAL A 93 10.07 17.61 -25.91
N ALA A 94 8.94 17.20 -26.49
CA ALA A 94 8.89 16.09 -27.43
C ALA A 94 9.52 16.49 -28.77
N GLN A 95 10.14 15.52 -29.44
CA GLN A 95 10.57 15.65 -30.82
C GLN A 95 9.31 15.73 -31.71
N GLY A 96 9.12 16.84 -32.40
CA GLY A 96 7.99 17.02 -33.33
C GLY A 96 8.41 16.83 -34.79
N ASP A 97 7.44 16.50 -35.64
CA ASP A 97 7.65 16.26 -37.08
C ASP A 97 8.11 17.52 -37.87
N SER A 98 7.85 18.73 -37.33
CA SER A 98 8.13 20.02 -37.97
C SER A 98 8.92 20.99 -37.07
N GLY A 99 9.53 20.49 -35.99
CA GLY A 99 10.25 21.28 -34.98
C GLY A 99 9.93 20.89 -33.54
N ALA A 100 10.55 21.57 -32.57
CA ALA A 100 10.34 21.34 -31.15
C ALA A 100 8.90 21.70 -30.73
N SER A 101 8.22 20.76 -30.06
CA SER A 101 6.85 20.96 -29.54
C SER A 101 6.82 21.96 -28.36
N GLU A 102 5.64 22.41 -27.96
CA GLU A 102 5.49 23.20 -26.72
C GLU A 102 6.02 22.42 -25.50
N PRO A 103 6.68 23.08 -24.54
CA PRO A 103 7.20 22.41 -23.35
C PRO A 103 6.10 21.87 -22.45
N VAL A 104 6.24 20.61 -22.04
CA VAL A 104 5.40 19.98 -21.02
C VAL A 104 6.11 20.09 -19.68
N TYR A 105 5.50 20.79 -18.74
CA TYR A 105 6.03 20.91 -17.38
C TYR A 105 5.54 19.75 -16.51
N VAL A 106 6.46 19.14 -15.78
CA VAL A 106 6.22 18.00 -14.89
C VAL A 106 6.30 18.49 -13.46
N GLY A 107 5.30 18.16 -12.66
CA GLY A 107 5.19 18.58 -11.26
C GLY A 107 4.84 17.43 -10.33
N ARG A 108 5.01 17.70 -9.03
CA ARG A 108 4.61 16.81 -7.93
C ARG A 108 3.11 16.51 -7.95
N PHE A 109 2.32 17.45 -8.47
CA PHE A 109 0.89 17.33 -8.68
C PHE A 109 0.51 17.87 -10.06
N GLY A 110 -0.56 17.33 -10.62
CA GLY A 110 -1.23 17.96 -11.76
C GLY A 110 -1.86 19.30 -11.38
N LEU A 111 -1.74 20.29 -12.28
CA LEU A 111 -2.35 21.61 -12.14
C LEU A 111 -2.88 22.10 -13.49
N THR A 112 -4.09 22.66 -13.47
CA THR A 112 -4.73 23.28 -14.64
C THR A 112 -5.15 24.69 -14.29
N ASP A 113 -5.09 25.60 -15.26
CA ASP A 113 -5.59 26.96 -15.08
C ASP A 113 -7.13 27.05 -15.16
N GLU A 114 -7.64 28.27 -15.12
CA GLU A 114 -9.08 28.57 -15.18
C GLU A 114 -9.73 28.23 -16.53
N ASP A 115 -8.94 28.29 -17.62
CA ASP A 115 -9.36 27.92 -18.97
C ASP A 115 -9.29 26.39 -19.21
N GLY A 116 -8.84 25.62 -18.20
CA GLY A 116 -8.62 24.18 -18.30
C GLY A 116 -7.32 23.81 -19.01
N ARG A 117 -6.44 24.76 -19.33
CA ARG A 117 -5.12 24.47 -19.89
C ARG A 117 -4.26 23.80 -18.83
N ARG A 118 -3.54 22.76 -19.24
CA ARG A 118 -2.68 22.00 -18.34
C ARG A 118 -1.38 22.78 -18.11
N LEU A 119 -1.18 23.23 -16.87
CA LEU A 119 0.05 23.92 -16.47
C LEU A 119 1.12 22.94 -15.98
N LEU A 120 0.71 21.86 -15.29
CA LEU A 120 1.60 20.82 -14.79
C LEU A 120 1.00 19.43 -15.01
N VAL A 121 1.82 18.52 -15.52
CA VAL A 121 1.56 17.08 -15.55
C VAL A 121 2.01 16.47 -14.23
N ASP A 122 1.15 15.67 -13.61
CA ASP A 122 1.51 14.90 -12.43
C ASP A 122 2.59 13.88 -12.76
N TRP A 123 3.67 13.82 -11.97
CA TRP A 123 4.79 12.90 -12.18
C TRP A 123 4.36 11.41 -12.24
N ARG A 124 3.25 11.05 -11.60
CA ARG A 124 2.70 9.68 -11.60
C ARG A 124 2.00 9.33 -12.91
N SER A 125 1.69 10.32 -13.75
CA SER A 125 1.06 10.11 -15.05
C SER A 125 1.98 9.33 -15.99
N PRO A 126 1.44 8.46 -16.88
CA PRO A 126 2.20 7.91 -18.00
C PRO A 126 2.79 9.00 -18.90
N ALA A 127 2.10 10.14 -19.02
CA ALA A 127 2.58 11.29 -19.80
C ALA A 127 3.86 11.92 -19.21
N ALA A 128 4.23 11.63 -17.96
CA ALA A 128 5.46 12.11 -17.34
C ALA A 128 6.60 11.07 -17.38
N GLU A 129 6.35 9.84 -17.85
CA GLU A 129 7.36 8.77 -17.89
C GLU A 129 8.64 9.17 -18.64
N PRO A 130 8.58 9.79 -19.84
CA PRO A 130 9.80 10.19 -20.54
C PRO A 130 10.68 11.15 -19.73
N PHE A 131 10.09 11.99 -18.86
CA PHE A 131 10.87 12.91 -18.02
C PHE A 131 11.84 12.18 -17.08
N PHE A 132 11.51 10.96 -16.64
CA PHE A 132 12.35 10.18 -15.73
C PHE A 132 13.08 9.04 -16.45
N GLY A 133 12.40 8.33 -17.35
CA GLY A 133 12.91 7.14 -18.02
C GLY A 133 13.82 7.42 -19.22
N ALA A 134 13.73 8.60 -19.84
CA ALA A 134 14.54 8.88 -21.03
C ALA A 134 16.04 8.94 -20.71
N THR A 135 16.82 8.26 -21.55
CA THR A 135 18.28 8.23 -21.54
C THR A 135 18.80 8.52 -22.95
N HIS A 136 20.09 8.82 -23.12
CA HIS A 136 20.67 8.98 -24.46
C HIS A 136 20.54 7.72 -25.35
N GLY A 137 20.54 6.52 -24.74
CA GLY A 137 20.32 5.25 -25.47
C GLY A 137 18.84 4.96 -25.77
N ASN A 138 17.92 5.57 -25.03
CA ASN A 138 16.48 5.49 -25.26
C ASN A 138 15.82 6.84 -24.92
N PRO A 139 15.77 7.78 -25.87
CA PRO A 139 15.21 9.13 -25.64
C PRO A 139 13.72 9.18 -25.35
N MET A 140 12.98 8.08 -25.57
CA MET A 140 11.51 8.03 -25.39
C MET A 140 10.76 9.16 -26.11
N GLY A 141 11.27 9.59 -27.28
CA GLY A 141 10.67 10.64 -28.10
C GLY A 141 10.92 12.07 -27.60
N LEU A 142 11.82 12.26 -26.64
CA LEU A 142 12.20 13.61 -26.18
C LEU A 142 13.25 14.24 -27.11
N ALA A 143 13.10 15.54 -27.34
CA ALA A 143 14.13 16.40 -27.91
C ALA A 143 15.05 16.94 -26.82
N ASN A 144 14.47 17.49 -25.74
CA ASN A 144 15.23 17.96 -24.58
C ASN A 144 14.42 17.87 -23.28
N ARG A 145 15.13 17.98 -22.16
CA ARG A 145 14.61 17.99 -20.79
C ARG A 145 15.37 19.03 -19.98
N ARG A 146 14.64 19.82 -19.19
CA ARG A 146 15.20 20.70 -18.15
C ARG A 146 14.79 20.21 -16.77
N ARG A 147 15.74 20.10 -15.83
CA ARG A 147 15.49 19.84 -14.41
C ARG A 147 15.78 21.08 -13.59
N TYR A 148 14.96 21.39 -12.59
CA TYR A 148 15.16 22.54 -11.71
C TYR A 148 15.68 22.12 -10.33
N ARG A 149 16.60 22.90 -9.77
CA ARG A 149 16.98 22.83 -8.35
C ARG A 149 16.34 23.98 -7.60
N TRP A 150 15.48 23.66 -6.63
CA TRP A 150 14.80 24.65 -5.82
C TRP A 150 15.51 24.90 -4.49
N THR A 151 15.66 26.17 -4.14
CA THR A 151 16.15 26.62 -2.84
C THR A 151 15.28 27.79 -2.38
N HIS A 152 14.64 27.65 -1.22
CA HIS A 152 13.76 28.69 -0.64
C HIS A 152 12.68 29.22 -1.61
N GLY A 153 12.08 28.33 -2.41
CA GLY A 153 10.99 28.68 -3.35
C GLY A 153 11.45 29.34 -4.65
N ARG A 154 12.77 29.41 -4.91
CA ARG A 154 13.34 29.92 -6.17
C ARG A 154 14.28 28.88 -6.80
N VAL A 155 14.42 28.94 -8.12
CA VAL A 155 15.35 28.10 -8.89
C VAL A 155 16.77 28.59 -8.64
N SER A 156 17.56 27.76 -7.98
CA SER A 156 18.97 28.00 -7.63
C SER A 156 19.96 27.39 -8.61
N ASP A 157 19.51 26.47 -9.45
CA ASP A 157 20.25 25.89 -10.59
C ASP A 157 19.25 25.17 -11.50
N TYR A 158 19.64 24.89 -12.74
CA TYR A 158 18.91 23.99 -13.63
C TYR A 158 19.86 23.29 -14.60
N TRP A 159 19.45 22.13 -15.11
CA TRP A 159 20.23 21.34 -16.08
C TRP A 159 19.40 21.08 -17.31
N ASP A 160 20.00 21.29 -18.47
CA ASP A 160 19.41 20.98 -19.77
C ASP A 160 20.08 19.75 -20.36
N GLU A 161 19.27 18.75 -20.68
CA GLU A 161 19.67 17.53 -21.36
C GLU A 161 19.04 17.53 -22.75
N VAL A 162 19.85 17.31 -23.79
CA VAL A 162 19.42 17.25 -25.18
C VAL A 162 19.61 15.83 -25.69
N PHE A 163 18.57 15.24 -26.27
CA PHE A 163 18.59 13.84 -26.72
C PHE A 163 18.71 13.69 -28.24
N VAL A 164 18.54 14.77 -28.99
CA VAL A 164 18.65 14.80 -30.45
C VAL A 164 19.85 15.66 -30.83
N ASP A 165 20.74 15.13 -31.66
CA ASP A 165 21.94 15.82 -32.11
C ASP A 165 21.59 16.80 -33.25
N ASP A 166 21.11 17.99 -32.87
CA ASP A 166 20.73 19.06 -33.81
C ASP A 166 21.90 20.00 -34.17
N GLY A 167 23.15 19.64 -33.84
CA GLY A 167 24.33 20.49 -34.11
C GLY A 167 24.36 21.80 -33.29
N ILE A 168 23.57 21.89 -32.21
CA ILE A 168 23.62 22.97 -31.23
C ILE A 168 24.69 22.64 -30.19
N ASP A 169 25.58 23.61 -29.92
CA ASP A 169 26.80 23.53 -29.11
C ASP A 169 26.79 22.46 -27.99
N HIS A 170 27.87 21.67 -27.96
CA HIS A 170 28.22 20.61 -27.00
C HIS A 170 28.31 21.03 -25.51
N HIS A 171 27.74 22.16 -25.10
CA HIS A 171 27.67 22.56 -23.70
C HIS A 171 26.62 21.78 -22.89
N ALA A 172 25.55 21.27 -23.52
CA ALA A 172 24.48 20.52 -22.83
C ALA A 172 24.85 19.06 -22.48
N ALA A 173 25.67 18.39 -23.32
CA ALA A 173 26.07 16.99 -23.09
C ALA A 173 26.99 16.80 -21.87
N LEU A 174 27.62 17.88 -21.38
CA LEU A 174 28.48 17.87 -20.19
C LEU A 174 27.69 18.03 -18.87
N ASP A 175 26.37 18.27 -18.93
CA ASP A 175 25.55 18.59 -17.74
C ASP A 175 24.89 17.35 -17.09
N ASP A 176 24.81 16.21 -17.79
CA ASP A 176 24.29 14.92 -17.26
C ASP A 176 25.14 14.42 -16.08
N GLN A 177 26.47 14.41 -16.25
CA GLN A 177 27.41 14.11 -15.16
C GLN A 177 27.33 15.17 -14.05
N SER A 178 26.99 16.42 -14.37
CA SER A 178 26.93 17.53 -13.42
C SER A 178 25.67 17.48 -12.54
N ALA A 179 24.52 17.05 -13.07
CA ALA A 179 23.30 16.81 -12.29
C ALA A 179 23.48 15.65 -11.30
N PHE A 180 24.07 14.54 -11.75
CA PHE A 180 24.43 13.41 -10.89
C PHE A 180 25.48 13.79 -9.84
N ILE A 181 26.59 14.44 -10.23
CA ILE A 181 27.66 14.87 -9.31
C ILE A 181 27.17 15.92 -8.30
N ALA A 182 26.31 16.84 -8.71
CA ALA A 182 25.76 17.83 -7.80
C ALA A 182 24.67 17.23 -6.87
N SER A 183 24.01 16.14 -7.27
CA SER A 183 23.17 15.34 -6.36
C SER A 183 24.00 14.58 -5.31
N LEU A 184 25.23 14.18 -5.64
CA LEU A 184 26.18 13.57 -4.70
C LEU A 184 26.70 14.58 -3.66
N GLY A 185 26.82 15.86 -4.04
CA GLY A 185 27.30 16.95 -3.16
C GLY A 185 26.22 17.62 -2.31
N ALA A 186 24.93 17.35 -2.55
CA ALA A 186 23.84 17.90 -1.75
C ALA A 186 23.86 17.27 -0.36
N ASN A 187 24.06 18.09 0.68
CA ASN A 187 23.97 17.66 2.07
C ASN A 187 22.68 16.85 2.27
N ARG A 188 22.84 15.59 2.72
CA ARG A 188 21.72 14.73 3.13
C ARG A 188 20.95 15.45 4.23
N SER A 189 19.89 16.17 3.85
CA SER A 189 18.96 16.76 4.82
C SER A 189 18.43 15.64 5.71
N ALA A 190 18.22 15.93 7.00
CA ALA A 190 17.59 15.00 7.94
C ALA A 190 16.15 14.58 7.54
N ARG A 191 15.60 15.17 6.45
CA ARG A 191 14.32 14.79 5.84
C ARG A 191 14.47 14.60 4.34
N MET A 192 13.89 13.52 3.82
CA MET A 192 13.88 13.03 2.42
C MET A 192 13.08 13.91 1.43
N ARG A 193 13.16 15.23 1.56
CA ARG A 193 12.18 16.16 0.98
C ARG A 193 12.28 16.35 -0.54
N ASP A 194 13.43 16.06 -1.15
CA ASP A 194 13.66 16.46 -2.55
C ASP A 194 14.46 15.43 -3.37
N VAL A 195 14.03 14.16 -3.33
CA VAL A 195 14.68 13.08 -4.11
C VAL A 195 13.96 12.78 -5.43
N LEU A 196 12.70 13.25 -5.58
CA LEU A 196 11.92 13.02 -6.80
C LEU A 196 12.59 13.63 -8.04
N GLY A 197 13.15 14.84 -7.94
CA GLY A 197 13.88 15.49 -9.03
C GLY A 197 15.16 14.75 -9.46
N THR A 198 15.67 13.87 -8.59
CA THR A 198 16.92 13.10 -8.78
C THR A 198 16.70 11.63 -9.15
N ILE A 199 15.45 11.18 -9.30
CA ILE A 199 15.15 9.80 -9.70
C ILE A 199 15.77 9.52 -11.07
N GLN A 200 16.56 8.45 -11.13
CA GLN A 200 17.22 7.97 -12.34
C GLN A 200 16.31 7.02 -13.12
N ALA A 201 16.63 6.78 -14.40
CA ALA A 201 15.84 5.90 -15.27
C ALA A 201 15.63 4.49 -14.68
N ASP A 202 16.67 3.85 -14.14
CA ASP A 202 16.55 2.52 -13.52
C ASP A 202 15.64 2.53 -12.27
N GLN A 203 15.69 3.62 -11.49
CA GLN A 203 14.83 3.79 -10.33
C GLN A 203 13.38 4.04 -10.75
N ASP A 204 13.15 4.84 -11.80
CA ASP A 204 11.81 5.08 -12.35
C ASP A 204 11.21 3.79 -12.92
N ALA A 205 12.00 2.95 -13.58
CA ALA A 205 11.56 1.63 -14.03
C ALA A 205 11.06 0.76 -12.85
N ILE A 206 11.76 0.78 -11.71
CA ILE A 206 11.32 0.10 -10.48
C ILE A 206 10.05 0.76 -9.91
N VAL A 207 9.95 2.09 -9.93
CA VAL A 207 8.76 2.81 -9.45
C VAL A 207 7.53 2.44 -10.30
N ARG A 208 7.68 2.39 -11.63
CA ARG A 208 6.59 2.17 -12.59
C ARG A 208 6.27 0.70 -12.88
N ALA A 209 7.10 -0.23 -12.44
CA ALA A 209 6.85 -1.66 -12.65
C ALA A 209 5.45 -2.06 -12.14
N GLY A 210 4.75 -2.96 -12.84
CA GLY A 210 3.38 -3.33 -12.48
C GLY A 210 3.25 -3.92 -11.07
N SER A 211 2.05 -3.92 -10.52
CA SER A 211 1.71 -4.51 -9.20
C SER A 211 1.49 -6.03 -9.24
N ARG A 212 1.66 -6.67 -10.40
CA ARG A 212 1.42 -8.10 -10.57
C ARG A 212 2.64 -8.90 -10.09
N GLY A 213 2.44 -9.65 -9.00
CA GLY A 213 3.45 -10.54 -8.43
C GLY A 213 4.47 -9.82 -7.54
N PRO A 214 5.34 -10.57 -6.86
CA PRO A 214 6.38 -10.01 -6.00
C PRO A 214 7.48 -9.34 -6.84
N LEU A 215 7.91 -8.15 -6.40
CA LEU A 215 9.09 -7.46 -6.94
C LEU A 215 10.13 -7.32 -5.83
N VAL A 216 11.31 -7.89 -6.04
CA VAL A 216 12.45 -7.76 -5.13
C VAL A 216 13.37 -6.66 -5.66
N VAL A 217 13.63 -5.66 -4.82
CA VAL A 217 14.55 -4.56 -5.13
C VAL A 217 15.80 -4.73 -4.27
N ASP A 218 16.82 -5.33 -4.85
CA ASP A 218 18.13 -5.47 -4.22
C ASP A 218 19.09 -4.40 -4.72
N GLY A 219 19.90 -3.85 -3.82
CA GLY A 219 20.85 -2.80 -4.14
C GLY A 219 21.72 -2.41 -2.96
N GLY A 220 22.88 -1.81 -3.25
CA GLY A 220 23.85 -1.43 -2.22
C GLY A 220 23.34 -0.38 -1.21
N PRO A 221 24.08 -0.17 -0.09
CA PRO A 221 23.82 0.94 0.81
C PRO A 221 23.84 2.29 0.07
N GLY A 222 22.87 3.16 0.36
CA GLY A 222 22.82 4.52 -0.20
C GLY A 222 22.24 4.64 -1.62
N THR A 223 21.81 3.56 -2.27
CA THR A 223 21.22 3.60 -3.63
C THR A 223 19.77 4.11 -3.69
N GLY A 224 19.22 4.60 -2.57
CA GLY A 224 17.88 5.18 -2.53
C GLY A 224 16.72 4.18 -2.50
N LYS A 225 16.95 2.90 -2.15
CA LYS A 225 15.88 1.86 -2.12
C LYS A 225 14.61 2.29 -1.38
N THR A 226 14.73 2.88 -0.20
CA THR A 226 13.57 3.39 0.56
C THR A 226 12.83 4.47 -0.22
N VAL A 227 13.56 5.42 -0.84
CA VAL A 227 12.96 6.45 -1.69
C VAL A 227 12.17 5.82 -2.83
N VAL A 228 12.78 4.88 -3.53
CA VAL A 228 12.16 4.16 -4.65
C VAL A 228 10.90 3.42 -4.19
N ALA A 229 10.95 2.75 -3.04
CA ALA A 229 9.79 2.06 -2.47
C ALA A 229 8.63 3.02 -2.17
N LEU A 230 8.89 4.20 -1.58
CA LEU A 230 7.84 5.18 -1.28
C LEU A 230 7.23 5.81 -2.53
N HIS A 231 8.06 6.12 -3.53
CA HIS A 231 7.55 6.63 -4.80
C HIS A 231 6.78 5.55 -5.56
N ARG A 232 7.25 4.29 -5.53
CA ARG A 232 6.51 3.14 -6.05
C ARG A 232 5.13 3.02 -5.39
N THR A 233 5.04 3.13 -4.07
CA THR A 233 3.76 3.13 -3.35
C THR A 233 2.82 4.21 -3.87
N ALA A 234 3.28 5.45 -3.99
CA ALA A 234 2.45 6.55 -4.51
C ALA A 234 2.06 6.37 -6.00
N TYR A 235 2.97 5.85 -6.82
CA TYR A 235 2.67 5.53 -8.22
C TYR A 235 1.62 4.43 -8.32
N LEU A 236 1.71 3.36 -7.53
CA LEU A 236 0.75 2.25 -7.56
C LEU A 236 -0.64 2.68 -7.07
N LEU A 237 -0.72 3.50 -6.02
CA LEU A 237 -2.00 4.07 -5.55
C LEU A 237 -2.67 4.96 -6.60
N TYR A 238 -1.88 5.66 -7.42
CA TYR A 238 -2.37 6.47 -8.54
C TYR A 238 -2.75 5.63 -9.77
N SER A 239 -1.90 4.67 -10.13
CA SER A 239 -1.96 3.94 -11.41
C SER A 239 -2.81 2.68 -11.39
N ASP A 240 -3.02 2.06 -10.21
CA ASP A 240 -3.76 0.80 -10.06
C ASP A 240 -5.11 1.04 -9.34
N PRO A 241 -6.24 1.00 -10.07
CA PRO A 241 -7.56 1.21 -9.49
C PRO A 241 -7.94 0.21 -8.38
N ARG A 242 -7.24 -0.93 -8.28
CA ARG A 242 -7.48 -1.94 -7.24
C ARG A 242 -6.99 -1.51 -5.86
N LEU A 243 -5.99 -0.63 -5.81
CA LEU A 243 -5.36 -0.14 -4.57
C LEU A 243 -6.00 1.17 -4.06
N GLY A 244 -7.11 1.60 -4.65
CA GLY A 244 -7.82 2.82 -4.26
C GLY A 244 -8.70 2.66 -3.01
N HIS A 245 -9.20 3.81 -2.52
CA HIS A 245 -9.96 4.08 -1.28
C HIS A 245 -11.15 3.16 -0.92
N ARG A 246 -11.50 2.15 -1.73
CA ARG A 246 -12.61 1.22 -1.46
C ARG A 246 -12.29 -0.26 -1.67
N ARG A 247 -11.05 -0.65 -2.03
CA ARG A 247 -10.73 -2.03 -2.44
C ARG A 247 -9.38 -2.60 -1.95
N GLY A 248 -8.59 -1.83 -1.22
CA GLY A 248 -7.35 -2.32 -0.60
C GLY A 248 -6.38 -1.16 -0.37
N GLY A 249 -5.80 -1.08 0.82
CA GLY A 249 -4.72 -0.14 1.13
C GLY A 249 -3.34 -0.73 0.82
N VAL A 250 -2.31 0.05 1.07
CA VAL A 250 -0.91 -0.40 1.07
C VAL A 250 -0.46 -0.58 2.51
N LEU A 251 0.07 -1.76 2.85
CA LEU A 251 0.75 -1.99 4.12
C LEU A 251 2.26 -1.81 3.93
N PHE A 252 2.83 -0.84 4.63
CA PHE A 252 4.26 -0.60 4.67
C PHE A 252 4.83 -1.13 5.99
N VAL A 253 5.56 -2.25 5.92
CA VAL A 253 6.20 -2.86 7.08
C VAL A 253 7.64 -2.36 7.19
N GLY A 254 7.97 -1.71 8.31
CA GLY A 254 9.30 -1.20 8.60
C GLY A 254 9.99 -1.96 9.75
N PRO A 255 11.32 -1.83 9.89
CA PRO A 255 12.08 -2.52 10.93
C PRO A 255 11.84 -1.97 12.34
N HIS A 256 11.54 -0.68 12.50
CA HIS A 256 11.33 -0.03 13.80
C HIS A 256 10.63 1.33 13.68
N GLU A 257 10.07 1.83 14.78
CA GLU A 257 9.32 3.09 14.84
C GLU A 257 10.06 4.33 14.32
N PRO A 258 11.34 4.60 14.68
CA PRO A 258 12.06 5.76 14.13
C PRO A 258 12.14 5.78 12.60
N TYR A 259 12.23 4.60 11.97
CA TYR A 259 12.25 4.48 10.51
C TYR A 259 10.86 4.76 9.92
N LEU A 260 9.81 4.25 10.57
CA LEU A 260 8.43 4.53 10.15
C LEU A 260 8.08 6.01 10.29
N ALA A 261 8.50 6.66 11.37
CA ALA A 261 8.34 8.10 11.56
C ALA A 261 9.06 8.93 10.47
N TYR A 262 10.23 8.45 10.02
CA TYR A 262 10.95 9.06 8.90
C TYR A 262 10.19 8.92 7.57
N VAL A 263 9.56 7.77 7.35
CA VAL A 263 8.76 7.46 6.14
C VAL A 263 7.40 8.15 6.14
N SER A 264 6.75 8.27 7.30
CA SER A 264 5.40 8.82 7.46
C SER A 264 5.29 10.29 7.09
N ASP A 265 6.39 11.02 7.02
CA ASP A 265 6.41 12.43 6.57
C ASP A 265 6.40 12.58 5.04
N VAL A 266 6.72 11.50 4.31
CA VAL A 266 6.95 11.50 2.86
C VAL A 266 5.68 11.07 2.12
N LEU A 267 5.03 9.98 2.52
CA LEU A 267 3.84 9.46 1.84
C LEU A 267 2.64 10.43 1.85
N PRO A 268 2.28 11.08 2.98
CA PRO A 268 1.23 12.11 2.97
C PRO A 268 1.60 13.32 2.11
N SER A 269 2.90 13.59 1.96
CA SER A 269 3.38 14.67 1.08
C SER A 269 3.26 14.35 -0.41
N LEU A 270 3.02 13.08 -0.76
CA LEU A 270 2.70 12.59 -2.10
C LEU A 270 1.17 12.54 -2.35
N GLY A 271 0.36 12.89 -1.34
CA GLY A 271 -1.10 13.05 -1.47
C GLY A 271 -1.87 11.74 -1.36
N GLU A 272 -1.32 10.73 -0.69
CA GLU A 272 -1.91 9.40 -0.59
C GLU A 272 -2.51 9.11 0.80
N GLU A 273 -3.79 8.73 0.84
CA GLU A 273 -4.58 8.44 2.05
C GLU A 273 -4.97 6.96 2.17
N GLY A 274 -4.03 6.07 1.84
CA GLY A 274 -4.27 4.62 1.82
C GLY A 274 -3.10 3.77 2.30
N VAL A 275 -2.10 4.36 2.99
CA VAL A 275 -0.93 3.62 3.47
C VAL A 275 -0.98 3.43 4.97
N GLN A 276 -1.07 2.18 5.42
CA GLN A 276 -0.88 1.81 6.82
C GLN A 276 0.60 1.46 7.02
N THR A 277 1.24 2.09 7.99
CA THR A 277 2.62 1.78 8.37
C THR A 277 2.62 0.99 9.67
N CYS A 278 3.42 -0.06 9.74
CA CYS A 278 3.53 -0.88 10.95
C CYS A 278 4.93 -1.50 11.04
N THR A 279 5.33 -1.93 12.24
CA THR A 279 6.45 -2.85 12.41
C THR A 279 5.95 -4.29 12.39
N LEU A 280 6.87 -5.26 12.34
CA LEU A 280 6.48 -6.68 12.43
C LEU A 280 5.70 -6.99 13.72
N ARG A 281 6.01 -6.28 14.82
CA ARG A 281 5.35 -6.45 16.12
C ARG A 281 3.90 -5.95 16.14
N ASP A 282 3.56 -5.04 15.24
CA ASP A 282 2.23 -4.44 15.18
C ASP A 282 1.24 -5.27 14.34
N LEU A 283 1.69 -6.38 13.74
CA LEU A 283 0.84 -7.26 12.93
C LEU A 283 -0.14 -8.09 13.76
N VAL A 284 0.14 -8.27 15.05
CA VAL A 284 -0.72 -8.98 16.01
C VAL A 284 -0.79 -8.21 17.32
N PRO A 285 -1.93 -8.20 18.03
CA PRO A 285 -2.11 -7.45 19.28
C PRO A 285 -1.05 -7.77 20.36
N GLU A 286 -0.60 -9.02 20.42
CA GLU A 286 0.34 -9.54 21.42
C GLU A 286 1.77 -9.05 21.20
N GLY A 287 2.12 -8.63 19.98
CA GLY A 287 3.49 -8.24 19.64
C GLY A 287 3.98 -6.98 20.37
N ALA A 288 3.05 -6.13 20.84
CA ALA A 288 3.34 -4.94 21.63
C ALA A 288 3.95 -5.27 23.01
N THR A 289 3.59 -6.41 23.60
CA THR A 289 4.09 -6.85 24.92
C THR A 289 5.09 -8.00 24.83
N ALA A 290 5.33 -8.54 23.63
CA ALA A 290 6.24 -9.65 23.41
C ALA A 290 7.70 -9.30 23.78
N PRO A 291 8.36 -10.04 24.69
CA PRO A 291 9.76 -9.83 25.01
C PRO A 291 10.66 -10.23 23.83
N GLU A 292 11.86 -9.65 23.76
CA GLU A 292 12.88 -10.18 22.86
C GLU A 292 13.36 -11.55 23.34
N GLU A 293 13.57 -12.47 22.40
CA GLU A 293 14.18 -13.76 22.70
C GLU A 293 15.68 -13.57 22.93
N ALA A 294 16.13 -13.91 24.14
CA ALA A 294 17.51 -13.70 24.57
C ALA A 294 18.44 -14.80 24.06
N ASP A 295 17.91 -16.01 23.84
CA ASP A 295 18.69 -17.13 23.33
C ASP A 295 18.77 -17.09 21.79
N PRO A 296 19.96 -16.92 21.19
CA PRO A 296 20.10 -16.79 19.74
C PRO A 296 19.76 -18.08 18.98
N GLU A 297 19.93 -19.26 19.59
CA GLU A 297 19.56 -20.54 18.98
C GLU A 297 18.03 -20.66 18.93
N VAL A 298 17.36 -20.34 20.04
CA VAL A 298 15.88 -20.33 20.10
C VAL A 298 15.30 -19.27 19.16
N ALA A 299 15.88 -18.08 19.09
CA ALA A 299 15.47 -17.04 18.16
C ALA A 299 15.59 -17.49 16.69
N GLY A 300 16.69 -18.16 16.35
CA GLY A 300 16.90 -18.74 15.02
C GLY A 300 15.87 -19.81 14.65
N LEU A 301 15.53 -20.68 15.60
CA LEU A 301 14.47 -21.69 15.42
C LEU A 301 13.09 -21.05 15.23
N LYS A 302 12.75 -20.06 16.06
CA LYS A 302 11.48 -19.31 15.97
C LYS A 302 11.34 -18.55 14.64
N ALA A 303 12.44 -18.08 14.06
CA ALA A 303 12.46 -17.41 12.77
C ALA A 303 12.41 -18.35 11.55
N SER A 304 12.35 -19.66 11.77
CA SER A 304 12.40 -20.67 10.70
C SER A 304 11.01 -21.17 10.29
N VAL A 305 10.90 -21.69 9.07
CA VAL A 305 9.68 -22.36 8.57
C VAL A 305 9.32 -23.62 9.36
N ALA A 306 10.27 -24.19 10.12
CA ALA A 306 10.01 -25.37 10.94
C ALA A 306 8.94 -25.07 12.00
N LEU A 307 8.93 -23.84 12.56
CA LEU A 307 7.89 -23.44 13.52
C LEU A 307 6.50 -23.41 12.86
N VAL A 308 6.40 -22.96 11.61
CA VAL A 308 5.12 -22.97 10.87
C VAL A 308 4.64 -24.40 10.68
N ARG A 309 5.54 -25.33 10.34
CA ARG A 309 5.22 -26.75 10.18
C ARG A 309 4.85 -27.45 11.48
N ALA A 310 5.23 -26.88 12.63
CA ALA A 310 4.85 -27.39 13.95
C ALA A 310 3.41 -27.04 14.34
N ILE A 311 2.77 -26.07 13.66
CA ILE A 311 1.40 -25.66 13.99
C ILE A 311 0.38 -26.73 13.59
N ASP A 312 0.45 -27.30 12.39
CA ASP A 312 -0.53 -28.30 11.95
C ASP A 312 -0.55 -29.54 12.87
N PRO A 313 0.60 -30.14 13.26
CA PRO A 313 0.62 -31.22 14.26
C PRO A 313 0.10 -30.80 15.62
N ALA A 314 0.30 -29.54 16.04
CA ALA A 314 -0.21 -29.04 17.31
C ALA A 314 -1.74 -28.90 17.29
N VAL A 315 -2.32 -28.41 16.20
CA VAL A 315 -3.77 -28.35 16.00
C VAL A 315 -4.38 -29.75 16.01
N ALA A 316 -3.75 -30.71 15.33
CA ALA A 316 -4.23 -32.10 15.25
C ALA A 316 -4.30 -32.82 16.62
N LEU A 317 -3.68 -32.29 17.68
CA LEU A 317 -3.83 -32.81 19.05
C LEU A 317 -5.22 -32.58 19.63
N TYR A 318 -5.96 -31.63 19.06
CA TYR A 318 -7.32 -31.28 19.48
C TYR A 318 -8.37 -31.85 18.52
N GLU A 319 -7.96 -32.69 17.56
CA GLU A 319 -8.82 -33.33 16.57
C GLU A 319 -8.94 -34.83 16.87
N GLU A 320 -9.51 -35.18 18.02
CA GLU A 320 -9.58 -36.55 18.51
C GLU A 320 -11.01 -37.11 18.41
N PRO A 321 -11.35 -37.85 17.34
CA PRO A 321 -12.70 -38.39 17.18
C PRO A 321 -13.02 -39.40 18.30
N PRO A 322 -14.26 -39.38 18.84
CA PRO A 322 -14.70 -40.35 19.83
C PRO A 322 -14.55 -41.80 19.35
N THR A 323 -13.95 -42.64 20.20
CA THR A 323 -13.75 -44.07 19.91
C THR A 323 -14.80 -44.97 20.58
N GLU A 324 -15.66 -44.40 21.40
CA GLU A 324 -16.76 -45.11 22.04
C GLU A 324 -18.07 -44.84 21.30
N ARG A 325 -19.03 -45.76 21.43
CA ARG A 325 -20.36 -45.56 20.86
C ARG A 325 -21.07 -44.44 21.60
N PHE A 326 -21.71 -43.56 20.84
CA PHE A 326 -22.47 -42.43 21.35
C PHE A 326 -23.93 -42.54 20.93
N GLU A 327 -24.85 -42.50 21.87
CA GLU A 327 -26.29 -42.60 21.62
C GLU A 327 -26.88 -41.19 21.52
N VAL A 328 -27.55 -40.91 20.40
CA VAL A 328 -28.27 -39.67 20.13
C VAL A 328 -29.75 -39.96 20.30
N SER A 329 -30.36 -39.39 21.34
CA SER A 329 -31.78 -39.64 21.64
C SER A 329 -32.65 -38.59 20.96
N THR A 330 -33.54 -39.02 20.06
CA THR A 330 -34.50 -38.15 19.41
C THR A 330 -35.92 -38.42 19.96
N PRO A 331 -36.90 -37.54 19.70
CA PRO A 331 -38.29 -37.79 20.09
C PRO A 331 -38.92 -39.06 19.50
N TRP A 332 -38.32 -39.66 18.47
CA TRP A 332 -38.90 -40.78 17.71
C TRP A 332 -38.09 -42.07 17.88
N ASP A 333 -36.77 -42.01 17.70
CA ASP A 333 -35.86 -43.13 17.93
C ASP A 333 -34.51 -42.71 18.55
N ASP A 334 -33.74 -43.70 19.00
CA ASP A 334 -32.36 -43.50 19.47
C ASP A 334 -31.39 -44.01 18.39
N VAL A 335 -30.50 -43.14 17.92
CA VAL A 335 -29.49 -43.46 16.89
C VAL A 335 -28.12 -43.60 17.54
N VAL A 336 -27.43 -44.71 17.29
CA VAL A 336 -26.08 -44.95 17.81
C VAL A 336 -25.04 -44.55 16.77
N LEU A 337 -24.19 -43.58 17.12
CA LEU A 337 -22.98 -43.21 16.40
C LEU A 337 -21.80 -44.07 16.87
N GLY A 338 -21.11 -44.71 15.94
CA GLY A 338 -19.89 -45.49 16.18
C GLY A 338 -18.62 -44.72 15.80
N PRO A 339 -17.44 -45.31 16.05
CA PRO A 339 -16.15 -44.69 15.71
C PRO A 339 -16.00 -44.36 14.22
N ASP A 340 -16.54 -45.22 13.34
CA ASP A 340 -16.48 -45.02 11.90
C ASP A 340 -17.31 -43.80 11.45
N ASP A 341 -18.37 -43.46 12.18
CA ASP A 341 -19.22 -42.29 11.89
C ASP A 341 -18.54 -40.99 12.26
N TRP A 342 -17.91 -40.98 13.44
CA TRP A 342 -17.09 -39.86 13.87
C TRP A 342 -15.90 -39.65 12.94
N ALA A 343 -15.24 -40.73 12.49
CA ALA A 343 -14.17 -40.67 11.51
C ALA A 343 -14.66 -40.11 10.16
N ALA A 344 -15.79 -40.61 9.65
CA ALA A 344 -16.38 -40.10 8.40
C ALA A 344 -16.73 -38.61 8.49
N ALA A 345 -17.32 -38.17 9.61
CA ALA A 345 -17.63 -36.77 9.84
C ALA A 345 -16.37 -35.90 9.91
N PHE A 346 -15.30 -36.38 10.57
CA PHE A 346 -14.04 -35.65 10.70
C PHE A 346 -13.27 -35.57 9.38
N GLU A 347 -13.52 -36.48 8.43
CA GLU A 347 -12.95 -36.46 7.08
C GLU A 347 -13.75 -35.62 6.08
N ALA A 348 -14.95 -35.15 6.45
CA ALA A 348 -15.82 -34.35 5.58
C ALA A 348 -15.25 -32.96 5.16
N PRO A 349 -14.54 -32.22 6.02
CA PRO A 349 -13.93 -30.94 5.63
C PRO A 349 -12.92 -31.11 4.48
N SER A 350 -12.97 -30.20 3.51
CA SER A 350 -11.99 -30.19 2.42
C SER A 350 -10.56 -29.92 2.92
N PRO A 351 -9.52 -30.47 2.25
CA PRO A 351 -8.14 -30.16 2.59
C PRO A 351 -7.86 -28.65 2.58
N GLY A 352 -7.35 -28.13 3.70
CA GLY A 352 -7.05 -26.70 3.88
C GLY A 352 -8.17 -25.88 4.53
N THR A 353 -9.29 -26.49 4.91
CA THR A 353 -10.31 -25.83 5.75
C THR A 353 -9.70 -25.49 7.13
N PRO A 354 -9.84 -24.25 7.63
CA PRO A 354 -9.38 -23.89 8.97
C PRO A 354 -10.08 -24.71 10.06
N HIS A 355 -9.35 -25.10 11.11
CA HIS A 355 -9.84 -25.96 12.20
C HIS A 355 -11.20 -25.52 12.79
N ASN A 356 -11.35 -24.25 13.14
CA ASN A 356 -12.59 -23.73 13.71
C ASN A 356 -13.75 -23.71 12.70
N GLU A 357 -13.47 -23.53 11.41
CA GLU A 357 -14.49 -23.55 10.34
C GLU A 357 -14.89 -24.99 10.00
N ALA A 358 -13.95 -25.94 10.06
CA ALA A 358 -14.18 -27.36 9.84
C ALA A 358 -15.22 -27.92 10.82
N ARG A 359 -15.30 -27.37 12.04
CA ARG A 359 -16.27 -27.77 13.06
C ARG A 359 -17.72 -27.69 12.59
N ASP A 360 -18.09 -26.67 11.82
CA ASP A 360 -19.45 -26.52 11.30
C ASP A 360 -19.75 -27.56 10.22
N VAL A 361 -18.76 -27.87 9.37
CA VAL A 361 -18.87 -28.95 8.36
C VAL A 361 -19.02 -30.32 9.03
N ILE A 362 -18.22 -30.60 10.06
CA ILE A 362 -18.31 -31.84 10.84
C ILE A 362 -19.67 -31.95 11.52
N TRP A 363 -20.19 -30.85 12.06
CA TRP A 363 -21.52 -30.83 12.68
C TRP A 363 -22.62 -31.17 11.68
N ASP A 364 -22.60 -30.55 10.50
CA ASP A 364 -23.58 -30.81 9.45
C ASP A 364 -23.51 -32.27 8.97
N GLU A 365 -22.31 -32.84 8.84
CA GLU A 365 -22.13 -34.25 8.46
C GLU A 365 -22.63 -35.20 9.56
N LEU A 366 -22.34 -34.95 10.83
CA LEU A 366 -22.87 -35.75 11.95
C LEU A 366 -24.41 -35.73 11.96
N VAL A 367 -25.01 -34.57 11.74
CA VAL A 367 -26.47 -34.44 11.63
C VAL A 367 -26.99 -35.22 10.43
N SER A 368 -26.31 -35.17 9.28
CA SER A 368 -26.68 -35.97 8.10
C SER A 368 -26.63 -37.46 8.40
N ILE A 369 -25.54 -37.95 9.01
CA ILE A 369 -25.38 -39.36 9.38
C ILE A 369 -26.50 -39.82 10.32
N VAL A 370 -26.88 -39.01 11.31
CA VAL A 370 -27.98 -39.34 12.23
C VAL A 370 -29.32 -39.39 11.49
N VAL A 371 -29.61 -38.39 10.64
CA VAL A 371 -30.86 -38.32 9.86
C VAL A 371 -30.96 -39.50 8.89
N ASP A 372 -29.86 -39.89 8.23
CA ASP A 372 -29.82 -40.99 7.27
C ASP A 372 -29.95 -42.38 7.93
N ARG A 373 -29.60 -42.49 9.22
CA ARG A 373 -29.73 -43.72 10.02
C ARG A 373 -31.05 -43.86 10.75
N HIS A 374 -31.78 -42.77 10.92
CA HIS A 374 -33.09 -42.80 11.53
C HIS A 374 -34.01 -43.68 10.67
N ASP A 375 -34.64 -44.70 11.28
CA ASP A 375 -35.48 -45.66 10.57
C ASP A 375 -36.88 -45.07 10.38
N LEU A 376 -36.98 -44.07 9.50
CA LEU A 376 -38.23 -43.38 9.19
C LEU A 376 -39.11 -44.27 8.32
N ASP A 377 -40.32 -44.60 8.79
CA ASP A 377 -41.36 -45.19 7.95
C ASP A 377 -41.84 -44.12 6.94
N PRO A 378 -41.72 -44.34 5.63
CA PRO A 378 -42.12 -43.36 4.62
C PRO A 378 -43.60 -42.95 4.69
N ASP A 379 -44.44 -43.77 5.33
CA ASP A 379 -45.87 -43.53 5.49
C ASP A 379 -46.22 -42.84 6.84
N ASP A 380 -45.22 -42.54 7.69
CA ASP A 380 -45.41 -41.87 8.98
C ASP A 380 -45.35 -40.33 8.86
N GLU A 381 -46.49 -39.67 9.04
CA GLU A 381 -46.60 -38.20 9.03
C GLU A 381 -46.06 -37.56 10.35
N GLU A 382 -45.75 -38.35 11.38
CA GLU A 382 -45.29 -37.86 12.69
C GLU A 382 -43.77 -37.57 12.74
N ALA A 383 -42.98 -38.14 11.82
CA ALA A 383 -41.51 -37.98 11.78
C ALA A 383 -41.02 -37.69 10.34
N THR A 384 -40.59 -36.45 10.07
CA THR A 384 -39.96 -36.10 8.78
C THR A 384 -38.45 -35.88 8.95
N PRO A 385 -37.63 -36.09 7.91
CA PRO A 385 -36.17 -35.86 7.98
C PRO A 385 -35.80 -34.45 8.47
N ASP A 386 -36.59 -33.43 8.11
CA ASP A 386 -36.37 -32.06 8.56
C ASP A 386 -36.68 -31.86 10.04
N MET A 387 -37.67 -32.58 10.58
CA MET A 387 -37.97 -32.56 12.02
C MET A 387 -36.89 -33.27 12.83
N VAL A 388 -36.37 -34.40 12.33
CA VAL A 388 -35.22 -35.10 12.92
C VAL A 388 -33.99 -34.20 12.91
N ARG A 389 -33.68 -33.57 11.78
CA ARG A 389 -32.58 -32.61 11.65
C ARG A 389 -32.66 -31.52 12.73
N VAL A 390 -33.83 -30.88 12.89
CA VAL A 390 -34.02 -29.83 13.91
C VAL A 390 -33.87 -30.36 15.35
N ALA A 391 -34.25 -31.62 15.61
CA ALA A 391 -34.08 -32.24 16.92
C ALA A 391 -32.60 -32.50 17.24
N VAL A 392 -31.86 -33.12 16.31
CA VAL A 392 -30.42 -33.40 16.44
C VAL A 392 -29.63 -32.10 16.51
N GLU A 393 -30.01 -31.11 15.71
CA GLU A 393 -29.49 -29.73 15.80
C GLU A 393 -29.70 -29.08 17.17
N ARG A 394 -30.51 -29.64 18.07
CA ARG A 394 -30.73 -29.11 19.42
C ARG A 394 -30.18 -30.04 20.50
N ASP A 395 -29.67 -31.20 20.13
CA ASP A 395 -29.05 -32.15 21.05
C ASP A 395 -27.82 -31.50 21.72
N ARG A 396 -27.86 -31.44 23.05
CA ARG A 396 -26.80 -30.83 23.86
C ARG A 396 -25.65 -31.78 24.12
N ASP A 397 -25.92 -33.08 24.19
CA ASP A 397 -24.94 -34.09 24.52
C ASP A 397 -24.07 -34.39 23.31
N LEU A 398 -24.65 -34.46 22.10
CA LEU A 398 -23.91 -34.57 20.85
C LEU A 398 -23.05 -33.32 20.60
N ARG A 399 -23.59 -32.12 20.85
CA ARG A 399 -22.79 -30.88 20.80
C ARG A 399 -21.63 -30.88 21.81
N ALA A 400 -21.87 -31.35 23.02
CA ALA A 400 -20.84 -31.44 24.05
C ALA A 400 -19.79 -32.49 23.70
N ALA A 401 -20.19 -33.61 23.08
CA ALA A 401 -19.28 -34.62 22.55
C ALA A 401 -18.39 -34.04 21.45
N LEU A 402 -18.98 -33.36 20.45
CA LEU A 402 -18.21 -32.68 19.41
C LEU A 402 -17.28 -31.61 20.00
N HIS A 403 -17.74 -30.80 20.96
CA HIS A 403 -16.89 -29.78 21.59
C HIS A 403 -15.69 -30.39 22.34
N ARG A 404 -15.83 -31.59 22.93
CA ARG A 404 -14.70 -32.28 23.57
C ARG A 404 -13.73 -32.86 22.54
N ALA A 405 -14.25 -33.38 21.44
CA ALA A 405 -13.46 -34.00 20.37
C ALA A 405 -12.85 -33.00 19.39
N TRP A 406 -13.42 -31.80 19.30
CA TRP A 406 -13.06 -30.70 18.40
C TRP A 406 -13.39 -29.34 19.07
N PRO A 407 -12.57 -28.90 20.05
CA PRO A 407 -12.78 -27.64 20.75
C PRO A 407 -12.49 -26.44 19.84
N MET A 408 -13.08 -25.28 20.17
CA MET A 408 -12.67 -24.03 19.52
C MET A 408 -11.28 -23.64 20.00
N LEU A 409 -10.38 -23.36 19.07
CA LEU A 409 -9.00 -22.98 19.37
C LEU A 409 -8.76 -21.50 19.12
N GLU A 410 -8.04 -20.87 20.05
CA GLU A 410 -7.47 -19.54 19.87
C GLU A 410 -5.97 -19.67 19.58
N ALA A 411 -5.48 -18.92 18.60
CA ALA A 411 -4.10 -19.03 18.13
C ALA A 411 -3.07 -18.74 19.24
N THR A 412 -3.39 -17.82 20.15
CA THR A 412 -2.55 -17.47 21.30
C THR A 412 -2.41 -18.61 22.29
N ASP A 413 -3.49 -19.35 22.53
CA ASP A 413 -3.52 -20.45 23.50
C ASP A 413 -2.75 -21.64 22.94
N LEU A 414 -2.96 -21.97 21.66
CA LEU A 414 -2.23 -23.04 20.98
C LEU A 414 -0.71 -22.81 20.98
N VAL A 415 -0.27 -21.60 20.62
CA VAL A 415 1.16 -21.25 20.61
C VAL A 415 1.72 -21.21 22.03
N GLY A 416 0.93 -20.74 23.00
CA GLY A 416 1.27 -20.75 24.42
C GLY A 416 1.47 -22.17 24.97
N ASP A 417 0.56 -23.09 24.65
CA ASP A 417 0.63 -24.50 25.05
C ASP A 417 1.82 -25.20 24.43
N LEU A 418 2.10 -24.95 23.15
CA LEU A 418 3.29 -25.48 22.48
C LEU A 418 4.56 -25.12 23.28
N TRP A 419 4.67 -23.90 23.79
CA TRP A 419 5.89 -23.43 24.46
C TRP A 419 5.97 -23.79 25.94
N THR A 420 4.84 -24.11 26.57
CA THR A 420 4.77 -24.44 27.99
C THR A 420 4.72 -25.94 28.25
N VAL A 421 4.28 -26.75 27.29
CA VAL A 421 4.11 -28.21 27.42
C VAL A 421 5.14 -28.96 26.57
N PRO A 422 6.20 -29.53 27.15
CA PRO A 422 7.25 -30.24 26.40
C PRO A 422 6.75 -31.46 25.61
N ALA A 423 5.61 -32.04 25.99
CA ALA A 423 5.00 -33.14 25.25
C ALA A 423 4.47 -32.70 23.87
N TYR A 424 3.98 -31.47 23.77
CA TYR A 424 3.45 -30.91 22.53
C TYR A 424 4.60 -30.63 21.56
N LEU A 425 5.65 -29.98 22.04
CA LEU A 425 6.88 -29.74 21.26
C LEU A 425 7.59 -31.01 20.79
N ARG A 426 7.43 -32.15 21.47
CA ARG A 426 8.03 -33.42 21.01
C ARG A 426 7.25 -34.07 19.87
N ARG A 427 5.98 -33.72 19.73
CA ARG A 427 5.06 -34.30 18.75
C ARG A 427 5.01 -33.48 17.46
N CYS A 428 5.43 -32.22 17.54
CA CYS A 428 5.65 -31.30 16.43
C CYS A 428 7.11 -31.31 16.00
#